data_AF-A0A4Q5QTU2-F1
#
_entry.id   AF-A0A4Q5QTU2-F1
#
_cell.length_a   1.000
_cell.length_b   1.000
_cell.length_c   1.000
_cell.angle_alpha   90.00
_cell.angle_beta   90.00
_cell.angle_gamma   90.00
#
_symmetry.space_group_name_H-M   'P 1'
#
loop_
_entity.id
_entity.type
_entity.pdbx_description
1 polymer ?
#
loop_
_entity_poly.entity_id
_entity_poly.type
_entity_poly.pdbx_seq_one_letter_code
_entity_poly.pdbx_strand_id
1 'polypeptide(L)' 'PQGPASGERRVLRGGSHLCHPSYCNRYRVAARSSSTPESSTGHIGFRCARDVPSGD' A
#
# COMPACT_ATOMS: atom_id res chain seq x y z
N PRO A 1 -6.87 -0.14 -4.97
CA PRO A 1 -7.71 -0.95 -4.06
C PRO A 1 -8.52 -0.02 -3.17
N GLN A 2 -9.84 -0.06 -3.26
CA GLN A 2 -10.69 0.79 -2.44
C GLN A 2 -10.62 0.31 -0.98
N GLY A 3 -10.32 1.23 -0.07
CA GLY A 3 -10.35 0.99 1.38
C GLY A 3 -11.76 1.18 1.93
N PRO A 4 -11.96 1.07 3.25
CA PRO A 4 -13.20 1.49 3.90
C PRO A 4 -13.50 2.96 3.59
N ALA A 5 -14.79 3.33 3.60
CA ALA A 5 -15.25 4.69 3.27
C ALA A 5 -14.70 5.75 4.24
N SER A 6 -14.43 5.39 5.49
CA SER A 6 -13.87 6.24 6.53
C SER A 6 -12.70 5.56 7.26
N GLY A 7 -11.86 6.38 7.90
CA GLY A 7 -10.72 5.94 8.70
C GLY A 7 -9.53 6.90 8.61
N GLU A 8 -8.69 6.87 9.64
CA GLU A 8 -7.54 7.79 9.77
C GLU A 8 -6.26 7.25 9.11
N ARG A 9 -6.25 6.01 8.62
CA ARG A 9 -5.07 5.35 8.05
C ARG A 9 -5.32 4.87 6.63
N ARG A 10 -4.28 4.90 5.80
CA ARG A 10 -4.30 4.39 4.41
C ARG A 10 -3.54 3.08 4.30
N VAL A 11 -3.99 2.23 3.39
CA VAL A 11 -3.44 0.87 3.20
C VAL A 11 -2.12 0.94 2.42
N LEU A 12 -1.11 0.25 2.92
CA LEU A 12 0.18 0.01 2.26
C LEU A 12 0.30 -1.47 1.87
N ARG A 13 0.88 -1.75 0.70
CA ARG A 13 1.06 -3.10 0.14
C ARG A 13 2.45 -3.25 -0.48
N GLY A 14 2.93 -4.49 -0.58
CA GLY A 14 4.13 -4.85 -1.34
C GLY A 14 5.41 -4.97 -0.52
N GLY A 15 5.45 -4.44 0.71
CA GLY A 15 6.68 -4.39 1.50
C GLY A 15 7.71 -3.42 0.91
N SER A 16 8.96 -3.56 1.33
CA SER A 16 10.08 -2.72 0.87
C SER A 16 11.39 -3.53 0.83
N HIS A 17 12.47 -2.89 0.38
CA HIS A 17 13.82 -3.47 0.41
C HIS A 17 14.34 -3.75 1.84
N LEU A 18 13.65 -3.24 2.86
CA LEU A 18 13.94 -3.51 4.27
C LEU A 18 13.15 -4.70 4.82
N CYS A 19 12.33 -5.40 4.03
CA CYS A 19 11.60 -6.56 4.54
C CYS A 19 12.50 -7.81 4.66
N HIS A 20 12.28 -8.62 5.69
CA HIS A 20 13.00 -9.88 5.92
C HIS A 20 12.11 -10.89 6.68
N PRO A 21 12.25 -12.21 6.45
CA PRO A 21 11.45 -13.23 7.12
C PRO A 21 11.45 -13.15 8.66
N SER A 22 12.56 -12.74 9.28
CA SER A 22 12.70 -12.74 10.74
C SER A 22 11.94 -11.63 11.47
N TYR A 23 11.48 -10.57 10.80
CA TYR A 23 10.77 -9.46 11.47
C TYR A 23 9.66 -8.83 10.63
N CYS A 24 9.76 -8.86 9.31
CA CYS A 24 8.76 -8.26 8.42
C CYS A 24 8.59 -9.10 7.15
N ASN A 25 7.83 -10.18 7.29
CA ASN A 25 7.42 -11.03 6.17
C ASN A 25 6.21 -10.44 5.40
N ARG A 26 6.29 -9.14 5.06
CA ARG A 26 5.19 -8.38 4.40
C ARG A 26 5.45 -8.06 2.93
N TYR A 27 6.50 -8.61 2.32
CA TYR A 27 6.71 -8.57 0.86
C TYR A 27 5.74 -9.49 0.09
N ARG A 28 5.00 -10.37 0.78
CA ARG A 28 4.00 -11.26 0.17
C ARG A 28 2.81 -10.48 -0.37
N VAL A 29 2.27 -10.92 -1.51
CA VAL A 29 1.10 -10.30 -2.17
C VAL A 29 -0.09 -10.11 -1.24
N ALA A 30 -0.38 -11.10 -0.39
CA ALA A 30 -1.49 -11.05 0.55
C ALA A 30 -1.27 -10.08 1.74
N ALA A 31 -0.03 -9.72 2.05
CA ALA A 31 0.29 -8.91 3.21
C ALA A 31 -0.20 -7.46 3.05
N ARG A 32 -0.59 -6.85 4.18
CA ARG A 32 -1.08 -5.48 4.29
C ARG A 32 -0.45 -4.78 5.49
N SER A 33 -0.24 -3.48 5.39
CA SER A 33 0.10 -2.57 6.50
C SER A 33 -0.66 -1.25 6.35
N SER A 34 -0.45 -0.29 7.24
CA SER A 34 -1.05 1.05 7.13
C SER A 34 -0.22 2.15 7.79
N SER A 35 -0.37 3.37 7.31
CA SER A 35 0.16 4.60 7.90
C SER A 35 -0.90 5.70 7.89
N THR A 36 -0.69 6.78 8.64
CA THR A 36 -1.50 8.00 8.43
C THR A 36 -1.15 8.63 7.07
N PRO A 37 -2.05 9.39 6.43
CA PRO A 37 -1.79 10.05 5.15
C PRO A 37 -0.57 11.00 5.16
N GLU A 38 -0.28 11.61 6.31
CA GLU A 38 0.76 12.62 6.51
C GLU A 38 2.14 11.98 6.76
N SER A 39 2.18 10.68 7.07
CA SER A 39 3.43 9.96 7.34
C SER A 39 4.24 9.74 6.06
N SER A 40 5.54 10.03 6.10
CA SER A 40 6.49 9.73 5.02
C SER A 40 7.72 8.98 5.54
N THR A 41 8.26 8.09 4.70
CA THR A 41 9.53 7.39 4.98
C THR A 41 10.22 7.04 3.66
N GLY A 42 11.54 6.85 3.67
CA GLY A 42 12.33 6.53 2.46
C GLY A 42 12.08 5.13 1.85
N HIS A 43 11.26 4.28 2.46
CA HIS A 43 10.96 2.93 1.99
C HIS A 43 9.49 2.74 1.59
N ILE A 44 8.72 3.83 1.51
CA ILE A 44 7.31 3.85 1.11
C ILE A 44 7.16 4.76 -0.11
N GLY A 45 6.54 4.24 -1.16
CA GLY A 45 6.16 4.98 -2.37
C GLY A 45 4.78 4.56 -2.88
N PHE A 46 4.39 5.01 -4.07
CA PHE A 46 3.09 4.70 -4.67
C PHE A 46 3.18 4.50 -6.18
N ARG A 47 2.11 3.92 -6.75
CA ARG A 47 1.88 3.85 -8.20
C ARG A 47 0.45 4.27 -8.49
N CYS A 48 0.22 4.87 -9.65
CA CYS A 48 -1.10 5.27 -10.10
C CYS A 48 -1.79 4.15 -10.90
N ALA A 49 -3.10 4.27 -11.02
CA ALA A 49 -3.93 3.47 -11.93
C ALA A 49 -5.01 4.39 -12.53
N ARG A 50 -5.56 3.99 -13.67
CA ARG A 50 -6.65 4.67 -14.36
C ARG A 50 -7.66 3.64 -14.85
N ASP A 51 -8.94 3.99 -14.81
CA ASP A 51 -9.99 3.18 -15.41
C ASP A 51 -9.84 3.13 -16.94
N VAL A 52 -10.20 1.98 -17.51
CA VAL A 52 -10.30 1.85 -18.97
C VAL A 52 -11.50 2.70 -19.42
N PRO A 53 -11.35 3.56 -20.45
CA PRO A 53 -12.49 4.31 -20.98
C PRO A 53 -13.61 3.34 -21.38
N SER A 54 -14.82 3.56 -20.90
CA SER A 54 -16.02 2.91 -21.44
C SER A 54 -16.26 3.49 -22.84
N GLY A 55 -15.90 2.76 -23.87
CA GLY A 55 -16.27 3.11 -25.24
C GLY A 55 -17.75 2.86 -25.49
N ASP A 56 -18.32 3.64 -26.42
CA ASP A 56 -19.32 3.12 -27.36
C ASP A 56 -18.63 2.16 -28.35
#